data_AF-A0A965NYP2-F1
#
_entry.id   AF-A0A965NYP2-F1
#
_cell.length_a   1.000
_cell.length_b   1.000
_cell.length_c   1.000
_cell.angle_alpha   90.00
_cell.angle_beta   90.00
_cell.angle_gamma   90.00
#
_symmetry.space_group_name_H-M   'P 1'
#
loop_
_entity.id
_entity.type
_entity.pdbx_description
1 polymer ?
#
loop_
_entity_poly.entity_id
_entity_poly.type
_entity_poly.pdbx_seq_one_letter_code
_entity_poly.pdbx_strand_id
1 'polypeptide(L)'
;KTRGDGSDRYIALVPLGTPLLAGPGAIVSTMLFVKNAQNWEQTTALAIAIIAVHLVIGLTLMFSTKIMSIIKEAGVTLVARIAGLLLAAIAVEMIVTSVKGFFHL
;
A
#
# COMPACT_ATOMS: atom_id res chain seq x y z
N LYS A 1 -14.17 29.62 20.56
CA LYS A 1 -13.57 28.34 21.01
C LYS A 1 -13.60 27.37 19.84
N THR A 2 -12.55 27.36 19.00
CA THR A 2 -12.51 26.58 17.76
C THR A 2 -11.11 25.99 17.60
N ARG A 3 -10.82 24.88 18.27
CA ARG A 3 -9.59 24.09 18.11
C ARG A 3 -9.97 22.63 18.32
N GLY A 4 -10.23 21.91 17.23
CA GLY A 4 -10.62 20.49 17.29
C GLY A 4 -10.70 19.71 15.97
N ASP A 5 -10.37 20.27 14.80
CA ASP A 5 -10.59 19.60 13.49
C ASP A 5 -9.29 19.10 12.79
N GLY A 6 -8.13 19.30 13.42
CA GLY A 6 -6.84 18.91 12.82
C GLY A 6 -6.41 17.49 13.18
N SER A 7 -6.47 17.14 14.47
CA SER A 7 -5.93 15.90 15.05
C SER A 7 -6.70 14.65 14.63
N ASP A 8 -8.02 14.77 14.49
CA ASP A 8 -8.90 13.62 14.32
C ASP A 8 -8.78 13.02 12.91
N ARG A 9 -8.49 13.87 11.91
CA ARG A 9 -8.13 13.41 10.55
C ARG A 9 -6.85 12.59 10.52
N TYR A 10 -5.82 12.99 11.27
CA TYR A 10 -4.56 12.25 11.31
C TYR A 10 -4.71 10.90 12.03
N ILE A 11 -5.50 10.84 13.11
CA ILE A 11 -5.76 9.59 13.84
C ILE A 11 -6.47 8.56 12.95
N ALA A 12 -7.41 8.98 12.10
CA ALA A 12 -8.09 8.10 11.15
C ALA A 12 -7.22 7.66 9.94
N LEU A 13 -6.16 8.41 9.62
CA LEU A 13 -5.24 8.09 8.52
C LEU A 13 -4.18 7.05 8.91
N VAL A 14 -3.83 6.93 10.20
CA VAL A 14 -2.80 5.98 10.65
C VAL A 14 -3.15 4.52 10.34
N PRO A 15 -4.38 4.02 10.62
CA PRO A 15 -4.75 2.64 10.27
C PRO A 15 -4.81 2.41 8.77
N LEU A 16 -5.14 3.44 7.98
CA LEU A 16 -5.20 3.38 6.52
C LEU A 16 -3.80 3.39 5.89
N GLY A 17 -2.80 3.96 6.57
CA GLY A 17 -1.42 3.95 6.11
C GLY A 17 -0.88 2.54 5.92
N THR A 18 -1.21 1.60 6.81
CA THR A 18 -0.71 0.21 6.70
C THR A 18 -1.28 -0.54 5.48
N PRO A 19 -2.60 -0.54 5.21
CA PRO A 19 -3.17 -1.03 3.95
C PRO A 19 -2.62 -0.33 2.70
N LEU A 20 -2.34 0.97 2.77
CA LEU A 20 -1.75 1.70 1.64
C LEU A 20 -0.30 1.27 1.37
N LEU A 21 0.51 1.02 2.41
CA LEU A 21 1.89 0.57 2.27
C LEU A 21 1.98 -0.90 1.84
N ALA A 22 1.23 -1.77 2.52
CA ALA A 22 1.30 -3.21 2.30
C ALA A 22 0.42 -3.67 1.13
N GLY A 23 -0.60 -2.89 0.74
CA GLY A 23 -1.47 -3.06 -0.43
C GLY A 23 -2.08 -4.46 -0.58
N PRO A 24 -3.41 -4.65 -0.64
CA PRO A 24 -3.96 -5.99 -0.85
C PRO A 24 -3.42 -6.67 -2.13
N GLY A 25 -3.16 -5.91 -3.20
CA GLY A 25 -2.51 -6.41 -4.41
C GLY A 25 -1.05 -6.82 -4.22
N ALA A 26 -0.28 -6.10 -3.41
CA ALA A 26 1.11 -6.48 -3.10
C ALA A 26 1.15 -7.74 -2.22
N ILE A 27 0.26 -7.86 -1.24
CA ILE A 27 0.11 -9.10 -0.44
C ILE A 27 -0.17 -10.31 -1.34
N VAL A 28 -1.18 -10.21 -2.21
CA VAL A 28 -1.56 -11.31 -3.12
C VAL A 28 -0.43 -11.63 -4.10
N SER A 29 0.23 -10.62 -4.67
CA SER A 29 1.34 -10.82 -5.61
C SER A 29 2.52 -11.52 -4.94
N THR A 30 2.93 -11.07 -3.76
CA THR A 30 4.01 -11.71 -3.00
C THR A 30 3.63 -13.14 -2.62
N MET A 31 2.39 -13.40 -2.18
CA MET A 31 1.92 -14.76 -1.90
C MET A 31 2.02 -15.67 -3.13
N LEU A 32 1.60 -15.19 -4.30
CA LEU A 32 1.71 -15.93 -5.55
C LEU A 32 3.17 -16.15 -5.97
N PHE A 33 4.03 -15.15 -5.83
CA PHE A 33 5.46 -15.30 -6.12
C PHE A 33 6.13 -16.31 -5.19
N VAL A 34 5.81 -16.32 -3.90
CA VAL A 34 6.30 -17.34 -2.97
C VAL A 34 5.79 -18.73 -3.39
N LYS A 35 4.51 -18.86 -3.77
CA LYS A 35 3.94 -20.15 -4.21
C LYS A 35 4.59 -20.67 -5.50
N ASN A 36 4.98 -19.77 -6.41
CA ASN A 36 5.55 -20.10 -7.72
C ASN A 36 7.08 -20.28 -7.68
N ALA A 37 7.76 -19.84 -6.61
CA ALA A 37 9.20 -20.00 -6.45
C ALA A 37 9.54 -21.45 -6.09
N GLN A 38 9.79 -22.28 -7.11
CA GLN A 38 10.10 -23.70 -6.93
C GLN A 38 11.61 -23.98 -6.91
N ASN A 39 12.42 -23.10 -7.50
CA ASN A 39 13.86 -23.27 -7.62
C ASN A 39 14.62 -22.31 -6.68
N TRP A 40 15.82 -22.72 -6.26
CA TRP A 40 16.68 -21.91 -5.37
C TRP A 40 16.98 -20.51 -5.92
N GLU A 41 17.18 -20.39 -7.23
CA GLU A 41 17.40 -19.09 -7.88
C GLU A 41 16.19 -18.16 -7.76
N GLN A 42 14.97 -18.69 -7.93
CA GLN A 42 13.75 -17.89 -7.82
C GLN A 42 13.49 -17.45 -6.37
N THR A 43 13.75 -18.34 -5.41
CA THR A 43 13.61 -18.05 -3.98
C THR A 43 14.60 -16.98 -3.53
N THR A 44 15.86 -17.06 -3.95
CA THR A 44 16.87 -16.05 -3.61
C THR A 44 16.60 -14.72 -4.29
N ALA A 45 16.18 -14.72 -5.56
CA ALA A 45 15.76 -13.50 -6.26
C ALA A 45 14.56 -12.83 -5.56
N LEU A 46 13.57 -13.61 -5.13
CA LEU A 46 12.41 -13.10 -4.38
C LEU A 46 12.82 -12.50 -3.03
N ALA A 47 13.71 -13.17 -2.29
CA ALA A 47 14.22 -12.64 -1.02
C ALA A 47 14.95 -11.30 -1.19
N ILE A 48 15.80 -11.18 -2.22
CA ILE A 48 16.49 -9.93 -2.56
C ILE A 48 15.48 -8.84 -2.92
N ALA A 49 14.45 -9.15 -3.71
CA ALA A 49 13.41 -8.21 -4.08
C ALA A 49 12.63 -7.69 -2.85
N ILE A 50 12.27 -8.58 -1.91
CA ILE A 50 11.59 -8.20 -0.67
C ILE A 50 12.47 -7.24 0.16
N ILE A 51 13.76 -7.55 0.33
CA ILE A 51 14.70 -6.70 1.06
C ILE A 51 14.83 -5.33 0.38
N ALA A 52 14.96 -5.32 -0.96
CA ALA A 52 15.06 -4.08 -1.73
C ALA A 52 13.83 -3.18 -1.54
N VAL A 53 12.62 -3.74 -1.59
CA VAL A 53 11.38 -3.00 -1.33
C VAL A 53 11.37 -2.41 0.09
N HIS A 54 11.77 -3.19 1.11
CA HIS A 54 11.84 -2.69 2.49
C HIS A 54 12.86 -1.55 2.64
N LEU A 55 14.01 -1.64 1.96
CA LEU A 55 15.00 -0.56 1.95
C LEU A 55 14.43 0.71 1.31
N VAL A 56 13.73 0.60 0.18
CA VAL A 56 13.08 1.75 -0.48
C VAL A 56 12.03 2.39 0.42
N ILE A 57 11.18 1.59 1.07
CA ILE A 57 10.17 2.08 2.01
C ILE A 57 10.86 2.79 3.19
N GLY A 58 11.85 2.14 3.80
CA GLY A 58 12.61 2.69 4.93
C GLY A 58 13.29 4.02 4.59
N LEU A 59 13.91 4.11 3.41
CA LEU A 59 14.55 5.33 2.93
C LEU A 59 13.53 6.45 2.69
N THR A 60 12.40 6.12 2.08
CA THR A 60 11.30 7.07 1.84
C THR A 60 10.77 7.62 3.15
N LEU A 61 10.57 6.77 4.17
CA LEU A 61 10.12 7.19 5.49
C LEU A 61 11.19 8.03 6.22
N MET A 62 12.47 7.68 6.09
CA MET A 62 13.58 8.44 6.68
C MET A 62 13.64 9.87 6.12
N PHE A 63 13.32 10.06 4.84
CA PHE A 63 13.26 11.38 4.19
C PHE A 63 11.86 12.01 4.21
N SER A 64 10.89 11.45 4.95
CA SER A 64 9.51 11.92 4.96
C SER A 64 9.37 13.42 5.28
N THR A 65 10.21 13.97 6.15
CA THR A 65 10.20 15.41 6.49
C THR A 65 10.58 16.29 5.28
N LYS A 66 11.53 15.85 4.44
CA LYS A 66 11.87 16.55 3.19
C LYS A 66 10.79 16.37 2.13
N ILE A 67 10.21 15.17 2.06
CA ILE A 67 9.10 14.90 1.13
C ILE A 67 7.90 15.79 1.48
N MET A 68 7.60 15.93 2.78
CA MET A 68 6.54 16.80 3.29
C MET A 68 6.78 18.27 2.93
N SER A 69 8.02 18.76 2.95
CA SER A 69 8.30 20.16 2.61
C SER A 69 8.12 20.47 1.11
N ILE A 70 8.31 19.47 0.24
CA ILE A 70 8.10 19.58 -1.21
C ILE A 70 6.60 19.48 -1.54
N ILE A 71 5.93 18.44 -1.05
CA ILE A 71 4.54 18.09 -1.41
C ILE A 71 3.52 18.95 -0.65
N LYS A 72 3.89 19.41 0.55
CA LYS A 72 3.06 20.20 1.48
C LYS A 72 1.78 19.46 1.92
N GLU A 73 1.11 20.00 2.95
CA GLU A 73 -0.07 19.37 3.56
C GLU A 73 -1.23 19.12 2.59
N ALA A 74 -1.45 20.05 1.65
CA ALA A 74 -2.48 19.92 0.63
C ALA A 74 -2.21 18.73 -0.31
N GLY A 75 -0.95 18.55 -0.71
CA GLY A 75 -0.55 17.43 -1.56
C GLY A 75 -0.67 16.09 -0.83
N VAL A 76 -0.27 16.02 0.43
CA VAL A 76 -0.45 14.80 1.25
C VAL A 76 -1.93 14.43 1.39
N THR A 77 -2.80 15.41 1.64
CA THR A 77 -4.25 15.19 1.73
C THR A 77 -4.83 14.69 0.40
N LEU A 78 -4.38 15.25 -0.72
CA LEU A 78 -4.82 14.84 -2.05
C LEU A 78 -4.36 13.41 -2.38
N VAL A 79 -3.08 13.09 -2.16
CA VAL A 79 -2.53 11.75 -2.40
C VAL A 79 -3.24 10.72 -1.53
N ALA A 80 -3.48 11.01 -0.24
CA ALA A 80 -4.23 10.12 0.64
C ALA A 80 -5.66 9.85 0.14
N ARG A 81 -6.35 10.87 -0.39
CA ARG A 81 -7.68 10.68 -1.00
C ARG A 81 -7.62 9.79 -2.24
N ILE A 82 -6.68 10.07 -3.15
CA ILE A 82 -6.53 9.28 -4.38
C ILE A 82 -6.19 7.83 -4.03
N ALA A 83 -5.23 7.61 -3.12
CA ALA A 83 -4.83 6.29 -2.69
C ALA A 83 -5.99 5.51 -2.06
N GLY A 84 -6.83 6.16 -1.25
CA GLY A 84 -8.04 5.56 -0.69
C GLY A 84 -9.10 5.20 -1.74
N LEU A 85 -9.31 6.08 -2.73
CA LEU A 85 -10.23 5.81 -3.85
C LEU A 85 -9.74 4.65 -4.72
N LEU A 86 -8.43 4.59 -5.00
CA LEU A 86 -7.80 3.48 -5.72
C LEU A 86 -7.92 2.18 -4.93
N LEU A 87 -7.66 2.20 -3.62
CA LEU A 87 -7.81 1.02 -2.77
C LEU A 87 -9.25 0.50 -2.74
N ALA A 88 -10.25 1.40 -2.72
CA ALA A 88 -11.65 1.02 -2.83
C ALA A 88 -11.98 0.39 -4.20
N ALA A 89 -11.47 0.97 -5.29
CA ALA A 89 -11.65 0.42 -6.63
C ALA A 89 -11.03 -0.98 -6.76
N ILE A 90 -9.79 -1.16 -6.27
CA ILE A 90 -9.08 -2.45 -6.26
C ILE A 90 -9.85 -3.47 -5.40
N ALA A 91 -10.41 -3.05 -4.26
CA ALA A 91 -11.22 -3.93 -3.43
C ALA A 91 -12.46 -4.47 -4.18
N VAL A 92 -13.18 -3.60 -4.90
CA VAL A 92 -14.33 -4.01 -5.71
C VAL A 92 -13.89 -4.91 -6.86
N GLU A 93 -12.79 -4.59 -7.54
CA GLU A 93 -12.23 -5.41 -8.62
C GLU A 93 -11.87 -6.83 -8.16
N MET A 94 -11.20 -6.95 -7.01
CA MET A 94 -10.87 -8.25 -6.42
C MET A 94 -12.11 -9.06 -6.07
N ILE A 95 -13.16 -8.41 -5.51
CA ILE A 95 -14.44 -9.08 -5.21
C ILE A 95 -15.08 -9.59 -6.50
N VAL A 96 -15.19 -8.74 -7.52
CA VAL A 96 -15.77 -9.13 -8.82
C VAL A 96 -15.01 -10.29 -9.44
N THR A 97 -13.68 -10.24 -9.43
CA THR A 97 -12.82 -11.31 -9.97
C THR A 97 -13.01 -12.62 -9.20
N SER A 98 -13.12 -12.54 -7.88
CA SER A 98 -13.36 -13.71 -7.02
C SER A 98 -14.72 -14.34 -7.27
N VAL A 99 -15.78 -13.51 -7.40
CA VAL A 99 -17.15 -13.98 -7.68
C VAL A 99 -17.24 -14.62 -9.07
N LYS A 100 -16.66 -14.00 -10.11
CA LYS A 100 -16.60 -14.58 -11.45
C LYS A 100 -15.90 -15.94 -11.46
N GLY A 101 -14.73 -16.01 -10.81
CA GLY A 101 -13.99 -17.26 -10.64
C GLY A 101 -14.79 -18.34 -9.91
N PHE A 102 -15.60 -17.97 -8.91
CA PHE A 102 -16.45 -18.92 -8.18
C PHE A 102 -17.58 -19.51 -9.04
N PHE A 103 -18.20 -18.70 -9.90
CA PHE A 103 -19.30 -19.12 -10.77
C PHE A 103 -18.84 -19.72 -12.10
N HIS A 104 -17.53 -19.91 -12.32
CA HIS A 104 -16.96 -20.33 -13.62
C HIS A 104 -17.47 -19.48 -14.80
N LEU A 105 -17.68 -18.17 -14.57
CA LEU A 105 -18.00 -17.16 -15.59
C LEU A 105 -16.70 -16.52 -16.10
#